data_AF-A0A2S9CKV9-F1
#
_entry.id   AF-A0A2S9CKV9-F1
#
_cell.length_a   1.000
_cell.length_b   1.000
_cell.length_c   1.000
_cell.angle_alpha   90.00
_cell.angle_beta   90.00
_cell.angle_gamma   90.00
#
_symmetry.space_group_name_H-M   'P 1'
#
loop_
_entity.id
_entity.type
_entity.pdbx_description
1 polymer ?
#
loop_
_entity_poly.entity_id
_entity_poly.type
_entity_poly.pdbx_seq_one_letter_code
_entity_poly.pdbx_strand_id
1 'polypeptide(L)'
;MTTTYIPHMISFKKITFVILSIFSTLFFSQKRNEPVNLQIKGDFTHTSTSVVFPALWSDFQRETITSYDIQNKHVVVSYVQQNSKKSKTVLTLYLYPKKSVDNQLLRDEFAVYETVLNQNSNKSVDLKPMFGSSSNDKVKVHYLYSIFDHAMGERDFFKGVKYTNKKSLLAIYECGGWGFKIRVSSDDMTSDQLAELKNKTEVYFGLLDIASKKSLPISNTPAIILSPVIKRDSMMINSVIAAAHAKIEWLGKNSEKKELLTGFNDMNIESEVYSIQKMIEFYKTHEKDGPMHADTKKYFDEMIRIADHGKIKDYLYDKYNRLIQYDEGEAKKDEYLQFKTDKNITENTNEIFYKLYYIIE
;
A
#
# COMPACT_ATOMS: atom_id res chain seq x y z
N MET A 1 28.00 72.57 19.22
CA MET A 1 28.22 71.27 18.55
C MET A 1 26.89 70.57 18.47
N THR A 2 26.35 70.54 17.27
CA THR A 2 25.05 69.97 16.89
C THR A 2 25.24 68.50 16.50
N THR A 3 24.55 67.59 17.17
CA THR A 3 24.42 66.19 16.75
C THR A 3 22.95 65.86 16.56
N THR A 4 22.54 65.81 15.30
CA THR A 4 21.23 65.44 14.81
C THR A 4 21.11 63.91 14.83
N TYR A 5 20.13 63.39 15.56
CA TYR A 5 19.77 61.96 15.55
C TYR A 5 18.73 61.73 14.45
N ILE A 6 19.07 60.97 13.40
CA ILE A 6 18.12 60.53 12.37
C ILE A 6 17.66 59.12 12.74
N PRO A 7 16.37 58.87 13.02
CA PRO A 7 15.89 57.51 13.15
C PRO A 7 15.83 56.88 11.76
N HIS A 8 16.53 55.75 11.62
CA HIS A 8 16.44 54.87 10.46
C HIS A 8 14.97 54.50 10.20
N MET A 9 14.37 55.08 9.15
CA MET A 9 13.20 54.50 8.52
C MET A 9 13.61 53.12 7.98
N ILE A 10 13.28 52.07 8.72
CA ILE A 10 13.25 50.71 8.17
C ILE A 10 12.26 50.77 7.02
N SER A 11 12.80 50.75 5.80
CA SER A 11 12.05 50.82 4.56
C SER A 11 10.94 49.78 4.58
N PHE A 12 9.68 50.24 4.64
CA PHE A 12 8.47 49.40 4.59
C PHE A 12 8.53 48.41 3.42
N LYS A 13 9.23 48.72 2.32
CA LYS A 13 9.45 47.83 1.18
C LYS A 13 10.19 46.53 1.53
N LYS A 14 11.09 46.53 2.51
CA LYS A 14 11.83 45.31 2.93
C LYS A 14 10.96 44.38 3.78
N ILE A 15 10.02 44.92 4.56
CA ILE A 15 9.08 44.14 5.38
C ILE A 15 8.00 43.51 4.48
N THR A 16 7.52 44.21 3.46
CA THR A 16 6.54 43.66 2.50
C THR A 16 7.10 42.46 1.73
N PHE A 17 8.40 42.49 1.39
CA PHE A 17 9.05 41.37 0.68
C PHE A 17 9.16 40.11 1.54
N VAL A 18 9.43 40.26 2.85
CA VAL A 18 9.48 39.14 3.81
C VAL A 18 8.08 38.55 4.04
N ILE A 19 7.04 39.37 4.13
CA ILE A 19 5.66 38.89 4.26
C ILE A 19 5.18 38.17 2.99
N LEU A 20 5.53 38.67 1.79
CA LEU A 20 5.22 37.98 0.53
C LEU A 20 5.94 36.62 0.43
N SER A 21 7.18 36.54 0.93
CA SER A 21 7.99 35.32 0.94
C SER A 21 7.40 34.23 1.85
N ILE A 22 6.80 34.63 2.98
CA ILE A 22 6.17 33.70 3.93
C ILE A 22 4.82 33.19 3.40
N PHE A 23 4.08 33.99 2.62
CA PHE A 23 2.85 33.52 1.97
C PHE A 23 3.12 32.55 0.80
N SER A 24 4.23 32.69 0.07
CA SER A 24 4.59 31.74 -0.99
C SER A 24 4.95 30.34 -0.48
N THR A 25 5.26 30.17 0.81
CA THR A 25 5.55 28.87 1.42
C THR A 25 4.33 28.13 1.97
N LEU A 26 3.11 28.71 1.88
CA LEU A 26 1.87 28.06 2.36
C LEU A 26 1.11 27.27 1.27
N PHE A 27 1.70 27.06 0.09
CA PHE A 27 1.17 26.13 -0.92
C PHE A 27 1.43 24.65 -0.59
N PHE A 28 1.36 24.30 0.70
CA PHE A 28 1.16 22.90 1.10
C PHE A 28 -0.20 22.45 0.56
N SER A 29 -0.30 21.18 0.16
CA SER A 29 -1.50 20.55 -0.42
C SER A 29 -2.75 20.87 0.41
N GLN A 30 -3.48 21.90 -0.01
CA GLN A 30 -4.78 22.23 0.55
C GLN A 30 -5.76 21.20 -0.01
N LYS A 31 -6.26 20.34 0.88
CA LYS A 31 -7.35 19.41 0.56
C LYS A 31 -8.55 20.23 0.12
N ARG A 32 -9.28 19.75 -0.89
CA ARG A 32 -10.61 20.30 -1.17
C ARG A 32 -11.54 19.89 -0.02
N ASN A 33 -12.52 20.74 0.28
CA ASN A 33 -13.58 20.38 1.21
C ASN A 33 -14.39 19.18 0.68
N GLU A 34 -14.56 19.10 -0.64
CA GLU A 34 -15.24 18.01 -1.34
C GLU A 34 -14.53 17.68 -2.67
N PRO A 35 -14.62 16.43 -3.15
CA PRO A 35 -14.09 16.06 -4.46
C PRO A 35 -14.79 16.82 -5.59
N VAL A 36 -14.04 17.24 -6.62
CA VAL A 36 -14.56 18.01 -7.77
C VAL A 36 -14.34 17.26 -9.06
N ASN A 37 -15.40 17.10 -9.86
CA ASN A 37 -15.28 16.58 -11.23
C ASN A 37 -14.76 17.69 -12.17
N LEU A 38 -13.58 17.48 -12.74
CA LEU A 38 -12.91 18.43 -13.61
C LEU A 38 -13.55 18.43 -15.01
N GLN A 39 -13.93 19.62 -15.48
CA GLN A 39 -14.57 19.80 -16.78
C GLN A 39 -13.52 19.89 -17.91
N ILE A 40 -12.82 18.78 -18.18
CA ILE A 40 -11.78 18.71 -19.23
C ILE A 40 -12.34 18.01 -20.47
N LYS A 41 -12.38 18.72 -21.60
CA LYS A 41 -12.92 18.19 -22.87
C LYS A 41 -11.90 17.39 -23.70
N GLY A 42 -10.61 17.71 -23.60
CA GLY A 42 -9.53 17.03 -24.31
C GLY A 42 -8.67 16.18 -23.38
N ASP A 43 -7.41 15.98 -23.73
CA ASP A 43 -6.48 15.23 -22.88
C ASP A 43 -6.24 15.96 -21.56
N PHE A 44 -6.11 15.18 -20.48
CA PHE A 44 -5.75 15.69 -19.16
C PHE A 44 -4.36 15.20 -18.79
N THR A 45 -3.41 16.12 -18.62
CA THR A 45 -2.07 15.78 -18.16
C THR A 45 -1.98 15.98 -16.65
N HIS A 46 -1.74 14.90 -15.92
CA HIS A 46 -1.44 14.97 -14.50
C HIS A 46 -0.01 15.50 -14.30
N THR A 47 0.10 16.79 -14.02
CA THR A 47 1.37 17.55 -14.09
C THR A 47 2.47 16.96 -13.21
N SER A 48 2.12 16.39 -12.05
CA SER A 48 3.10 15.86 -11.09
C SER A 48 3.75 14.55 -11.52
N THR A 49 3.09 13.76 -12.38
CA THR A 49 3.65 12.49 -12.90
C THR A 49 3.88 12.52 -14.41
N SER A 50 3.41 13.56 -15.10
CA SER A 50 3.40 13.69 -16.56
C SER A 50 2.51 12.66 -17.27
N VAL A 51 1.69 11.90 -16.56
CA VAL A 51 0.75 10.93 -17.15
C VAL A 51 -0.33 11.68 -17.91
N VAL A 52 -0.58 11.26 -19.14
CA VAL A 52 -1.66 11.80 -19.97
C VAL A 52 -2.85 10.85 -19.92
N PHE A 53 -3.98 11.38 -19.50
CA PHE A 53 -5.28 10.73 -19.52
C PHE A 53 -6.05 11.26 -20.73
N PRO A 54 -6.05 10.56 -21.88
CA PRO A 54 -6.71 11.07 -23.09
C PRO A 54 -8.23 11.01 -22.96
N ALA A 55 -8.94 11.73 -23.83
CA ALA A 55 -10.40 11.65 -23.89
C ALA A 55 -10.91 10.28 -24.36
N LEU A 56 -10.16 9.61 -25.24
CA LEU A 56 -10.45 8.27 -25.77
C LEU A 56 -9.16 7.42 -25.69
N TRP A 57 -9.26 6.23 -25.13
CA TRP A 57 -8.14 5.28 -25.05
C TRP A 57 -8.62 3.86 -25.27
N SER A 58 -8.11 3.17 -26.30
CA SER A 58 -8.44 1.76 -26.58
C SER A 58 -9.95 1.48 -26.58
N ASP A 59 -10.73 2.33 -27.26
CA ASP A 59 -12.20 2.31 -27.31
C ASP A 59 -12.93 2.61 -25.98
N PHE A 60 -12.20 2.96 -24.93
CA PHE A 60 -12.78 3.52 -23.72
C PHE A 60 -12.87 5.04 -23.81
N GLN A 61 -14.09 5.55 -23.66
CA GLN A 61 -14.35 6.97 -23.51
C GLN A 61 -14.12 7.39 -22.06
N ARG A 62 -13.33 8.43 -21.82
CA ARG A 62 -13.17 9.01 -20.47
C ARG A 62 -14.49 9.63 -20.03
N GLU A 63 -15.03 9.16 -18.91
CA GLU A 63 -16.31 9.59 -18.35
C GLU A 63 -16.11 10.72 -17.33
N THR A 64 -15.15 10.56 -16.41
CA THR A 64 -14.91 11.55 -15.35
C THR A 64 -13.42 11.67 -14.99
N ILE A 65 -13.06 12.84 -14.47
CA ILE A 65 -11.81 13.06 -13.74
C ILE A 65 -12.20 13.73 -12.43
N THR A 66 -12.14 12.98 -11.33
CA THR A 66 -12.44 13.51 -10.00
C THR A 66 -11.14 13.88 -9.29
N SER A 67 -11.03 15.12 -8.85
CA SER A 67 -9.89 15.64 -8.10
C SER A 67 -10.24 15.87 -6.63
N TYR A 68 -9.34 15.46 -5.73
CA TYR A 68 -9.55 15.53 -4.28
C TYR A 68 -8.72 16.64 -3.59
N ASP A 69 -7.79 17.27 -4.32
CA ASP A 69 -6.97 18.38 -3.84
C ASP A 69 -6.93 19.52 -4.87
N ILE A 70 -6.60 20.72 -4.40
CA ILE A 70 -6.64 21.92 -5.25
C ILE A 70 -5.58 21.83 -6.36
N GLN A 71 -4.46 21.16 -6.11
CA GLN A 71 -3.36 20.97 -7.04
C GLN A 71 -3.59 19.82 -8.04
N ASN A 72 -4.72 19.11 -7.92
CA ASN A 72 -5.08 17.94 -8.72
C ASN A 72 -3.97 16.88 -8.73
N LYS A 73 -3.30 16.67 -7.58
CA LYS A 73 -2.30 15.60 -7.38
C LYS A 73 -2.93 14.24 -7.05
N HIS A 74 -4.12 14.27 -6.44
CA HIS A 74 -4.97 13.15 -6.13
C HIS A 74 -6.15 13.18 -7.10
N VAL A 75 -6.07 12.34 -8.12
CA VAL A 75 -7.09 12.20 -9.15
C VAL A 75 -7.57 10.75 -9.25
N VAL A 76 -8.85 10.62 -9.56
CA VAL A 76 -9.49 9.37 -9.95
C VAL A 76 -10.09 9.58 -11.32
N VAL A 77 -9.66 8.76 -12.28
CA VAL A 77 -10.07 8.87 -13.68
C VAL A 77 -10.84 7.62 -14.06
N SER A 78 -12.06 7.81 -14.57
CA SER A 78 -12.91 6.70 -15.04
C SER A 78 -13.09 6.72 -16.54
N TYR A 79 -12.96 5.55 -17.13
CA TYR A 79 -13.06 5.23 -18.54
C TYR A 79 -14.16 4.20 -18.72
N VAL A 80 -15.01 4.39 -19.73
CA VAL A 80 -16.15 3.52 -20.03
C VAL A 80 -16.05 3.01 -21.45
N GLN A 81 -16.15 1.70 -21.61
CA GLN A 81 -16.41 1.05 -22.88
C GLN A 81 -17.81 0.45 -22.82
N GLN A 82 -18.66 0.80 -23.79
CA GLN A 82 -20.03 0.31 -23.86
C GLN A 82 -20.26 -0.38 -25.20
N ASN A 83 -20.19 -1.72 -25.20
CA ASN A 83 -20.34 -2.53 -26.41
C ASN A 83 -21.82 -2.68 -26.82
N SER A 84 -22.74 -2.57 -25.86
CA SER A 84 -24.19 -2.57 -26.12
C SER A 84 -24.95 -1.85 -25.01
N LYS A 85 -26.28 -1.71 -25.16
CA LYS A 85 -27.14 -1.18 -24.08
C LYS A 85 -27.05 -1.95 -22.76
N LYS A 86 -26.54 -3.19 -22.78
CA LYS A 86 -26.47 -4.08 -21.61
C LYS A 86 -25.04 -4.47 -21.19
N SER A 87 -24.03 -4.14 -21.97
CA SER A 87 -22.63 -4.44 -21.66
C SER A 87 -21.85 -3.14 -21.44
N LYS A 88 -21.38 -2.96 -20.21
CA LYS A 88 -20.54 -1.84 -19.80
C LYS A 88 -19.30 -2.38 -19.09
N THR A 89 -18.13 -1.95 -19.55
CA THR A 89 -16.87 -2.10 -18.82
C THR A 89 -16.41 -0.73 -18.33
N VAL A 90 -16.10 -0.64 -17.04
CA VAL A 90 -15.59 0.57 -16.39
C VAL A 90 -14.17 0.30 -15.91
N LEU A 91 -13.21 1.05 -16.45
CA LEU A 91 -11.85 1.13 -15.97
C LEU A 91 -11.70 2.38 -15.10
N THR A 92 -11.22 2.24 -13.88
CA THR A 92 -10.95 3.35 -12.97
C THR A 92 -9.50 3.32 -12.51
N LEU A 93 -8.82 4.45 -12.71
CA LEU A 93 -7.43 4.68 -12.36
C LEU A 93 -7.37 5.63 -11.18
N TYR A 94 -6.65 5.25 -10.14
CA TYR A 94 -6.40 6.09 -8.97
C TYR A 94 -4.94 6.51 -9.01
N LEU A 95 -4.67 7.79 -8.87
CA LEU A 95 -3.33 8.35 -8.79
C LEU A 95 -3.29 9.44 -7.72
N TYR A 96 -2.48 9.23 -6.68
CA TYR A 96 -2.44 10.15 -5.54
C TYR A 96 -1.07 10.15 -4.84
N PRO A 97 -0.65 11.28 -4.23
CA PRO A 97 0.62 11.32 -3.51
C PRO A 97 0.50 10.58 -2.17
N LYS A 98 1.55 9.83 -1.81
CA LYS A 98 1.73 9.24 -0.49
C LYS A 98 2.63 10.13 0.36
N LYS A 99 2.23 10.35 1.62
CA LYS A 99 3.05 11.08 2.61
C LYS A 99 4.09 10.17 3.26
N SER A 100 3.75 8.90 3.39
CA SER A 100 4.60 7.84 3.92
C SER A 100 4.31 6.55 3.17
N VAL A 101 5.30 5.68 3.14
CA VAL A 101 5.16 4.28 2.69
C VAL A 101 5.69 3.40 3.80
N ASP A 102 4.85 2.51 4.29
CA ASP A 102 5.24 1.45 5.21
C ASP A 102 5.27 0.09 4.52
N ASN A 103 6.00 -0.85 5.12
CA ASN A 103 6.19 -2.19 4.55
C ASN A 103 4.88 -2.99 4.41
N GLN A 104 3.81 -2.66 5.14
CA GLN A 104 2.56 -3.43 5.07
C GLN A 104 1.51 -2.84 4.13
N LEU A 105 1.79 -1.66 3.58
CA LEU A 105 0.83 -0.83 2.87
C LEU A 105 0.07 -1.57 1.76
N LEU A 106 0.77 -2.39 0.97
CA LEU A 106 0.14 -3.13 -0.13
C LEU A 106 -0.87 -4.19 0.37
N ARG A 107 -0.53 -4.91 1.45
CA ARG A 107 -1.43 -5.87 2.09
C ARG A 107 -2.62 -5.17 2.71
N ASP A 108 -2.37 -4.09 3.45
CA ASP A 108 -3.41 -3.31 4.12
C ASP A 108 -4.43 -2.75 3.11
N GLU A 109 -3.96 -2.17 2.00
CA GLU A 109 -4.84 -1.64 0.95
C GLU A 109 -5.69 -2.73 0.26
N PHE A 110 -5.15 -3.94 0.11
CA PHE A 110 -5.86 -5.07 -0.49
C PHE A 110 -6.91 -5.65 0.47
N ALA A 111 -6.54 -5.89 1.72
CA ALA A 111 -7.46 -6.41 2.76
C ALA A 111 -8.62 -5.45 3.05
N VAL A 112 -8.34 -4.14 3.11
CA VAL A 112 -9.39 -3.11 3.25
C VAL A 112 -10.36 -3.16 2.07
N TYR A 113 -9.86 -3.38 0.86
CA TYR A 113 -10.72 -3.48 -0.31
C TYR A 113 -11.63 -4.71 -0.26
N GLU A 114 -11.11 -5.87 0.11
CA GLU A 114 -11.92 -7.09 0.31
C GLU A 114 -13.03 -6.85 1.33
N THR A 115 -12.69 -6.21 2.45
CA THR A 115 -13.66 -5.87 3.51
C THR A 115 -14.78 -4.99 2.97
N VAL A 116 -14.43 -3.89 2.29
CA VAL A 116 -15.41 -2.96 1.71
C VAL A 116 -16.23 -3.64 0.61
N LEU A 117 -15.61 -4.49 -0.22
CA LEU A 117 -16.29 -5.26 -1.25
C LEU A 117 -17.37 -6.15 -0.65
N ASN A 118 -17.02 -6.93 0.38
CA ASN A 118 -17.94 -7.85 1.04
C ASN A 118 -19.07 -7.16 1.80
N GLN A 119 -18.84 -5.94 2.32
CA GLN A 119 -19.90 -5.13 2.92
C GLN A 119 -20.94 -4.62 1.91
N ASN A 120 -20.56 -4.47 0.64
CA ASN A 120 -21.41 -3.87 -0.40
C ASN A 120 -21.90 -4.89 -1.46
N SER A 121 -21.44 -6.14 -1.36
CA SER A 121 -21.83 -7.25 -2.23
C SER A 121 -22.91 -8.10 -1.56
N ASN A 122 -23.85 -8.64 -2.34
CA ASN A 122 -24.78 -9.66 -1.82
C ASN A 122 -24.24 -11.10 -1.90
N LYS A 123 -22.97 -11.24 -2.30
CA LYS A 123 -22.21 -12.49 -2.33
C LYS A 123 -20.90 -12.29 -1.61
N SER A 124 -20.52 -13.26 -0.78
CA SER A 124 -19.16 -13.31 -0.24
C SER A 124 -18.18 -13.52 -1.38
N VAL A 125 -17.15 -12.69 -1.41
CA VAL A 125 -16.03 -12.75 -2.34
C VAL A 125 -14.76 -13.02 -1.53
N ASP A 126 -14.08 -14.11 -1.85
CA ASP A 126 -12.73 -14.41 -1.36
C ASP A 126 -11.74 -13.94 -2.43
N LEU A 127 -11.04 -12.83 -2.16
CA LEU A 127 -10.09 -12.27 -3.12
C LEU A 127 -8.81 -13.09 -3.12
N LYS A 128 -8.62 -13.91 -4.15
CA LYS A 128 -7.37 -14.64 -4.34
C LYS A 128 -6.25 -13.69 -4.78
N PRO A 129 -5.22 -13.46 -3.95
CA PRO A 129 -4.12 -12.58 -4.32
C PRO A 129 -3.26 -13.21 -5.41
N MET A 130 -2.88 -12.41 -6.40
CA MET A 130 -1.85 -12.73 -7.37
C MET A 130 -0.74 -11.68 -7.27
N PHE A 131 0.49 -12.16 -7.23
CA PHE A 131 1.68 -11.33 -7.03
C PHE A 131 2.40 -11.15 -8.36
N GLY A 132 2.97 -9.97 -8.58
CA GLY A 132 3.80 -9.73 -9.75
C GLY A 132 4.71 -8.53 -9.59
N SER A 133 5.56 -8.34 -10.60
CA SER A 133 6.41 -7.16 -10.68
C SER A 133 6.59 -6.71 -12.12
N SER A 134 6.90 -5.44 -12.29
CA SER A 134 7.31 -4.82 -13.56
C SER A 134 8.60 -4.05 -13.31
N SER A 135 9.53 -4.07 -14.26
CA SER A 135 10.84 -3.41 -14.07
C SER A 135 11.38 -2.80 -15.34
N ASN A 136 12.17 -1.73 -15.18
CA ASN A 136 13.06 -1.16 -16.17
C ASN A 136 14.44 -0.88 -15.53
N ASP A 137 15.28 -0.09 -16.20
CA ASP A 137 16.62 0.26 -15.72
C ASP A 137 16.64 1.15 -14.47
N LYS A 138 15.52 1.84 -14.18
CA LYS A 138 15.42 2.82 -13.08
C LYS A 138 14.76 2.24 -11.84
N VAL A 139 13.68 1.50 -12.02
CA VAL A 139 12.79 1.04 -10.94
C VAL A 139 12.27 -0.37 -11.19
N LYS A 140 11.90 -1.05 -10.10
CA LYS A 140 11.16 -2.32 -10.10
C LYS A 140 9.97 -2.15 -9.17
N VAL A 141 8.77 -2.23 -9.72
CA VAL A 141 7.49 -2.03 -9.03
C VAL A 141 6.89 -3.39 -8.74
N HIS A 142 6.60 -3.66 -7.47
CA HIS A 142 5.82 -4.82 -7.04
C HIS A 142 4.33 -4.48 -7.00
N TYR A 143 3.49 -5.47 -7.25
CA TYR A 143 2.05 -5.30 -7.21
C TYR A 143 1.32 -6.54 -6.77
N LEU A 144 0.13 -6.30 -6.24
CA LEU A 144 -0.84 -7.29 -5.83
C LEU A 144 -2.12 -7.05 -6.62
N TYR A 145 -2.66 -8.10 -7.22
CA TYR A 145 -3.89 -8.01 -7.99
C TYR A 145 -4.79 -9.22 -7.80
N SER A 146 -6.06 -9.08 -8.16
CA SER A 146 -7.02 -10.18 -8.17
C SER A 146 -8.07 -9.95 -9.25
N ILE A 147 -8.54 -11.05 -9.83
CA ILE A 147 -9.67 -11.08 -10.77
C ILE A 147 -10.72 -11.97 -10.14
N PHE A 148 -11.94 -11.45 -10.02
CA PHE A 148 -12.97 -12.07 -9.21
C PHE A 148 -14.36 -11.67 -9.70
N ASP A 149 -15.34 -12.52 -9.38
CA ASP A 149 -16.74 -12.21 -9.64
C ASP A 149 -17.37 -11.60 -8.38
N HIS A 150 -18.21 -10.57 -8.55
CA HIS A 150 -18.96 -9.97 -7.46
C HIS A 150 -20.37 -9.59 -7.89
N ALA A 151 -21.22 -9.25 -6.93
CA ALA A 151 -22.50 -8.62 -7.20
C ALA A 151 -22.72 -7.43 -6.27
N MET A 152 -22.19 -6.27 -6.68
CA MET A 152 -22.35 -5.02 -5.95
C MET A 152 -23.78 -4.49 -6.08
N GLY A 153 -24.27 -3.89 -4.99
CA GLY A 153 -25.57 -3.23 -4.96
C GLY A 153 -25.50 -1.83 -5.56
N GLU A 154 -26.33 -1.57 -6.56
CA GLU A 154 -26.56 -0.24 -7.10
C GLU A 154 -27.95 0.26 -6.66
N ARG A 155 -28.07 1.55 -6.34
CA ARG A 155 -29.38 2.14 -5.99
C ARG A 155 -30.31 2.03 -7.18
N ASP A 156 -31.46 1.41 -6.97
CA ASP A 156 -32.51 1.27 -7.98
C ASP A 156 -33.77 1.97 -7.48
N PHE A 157 -34.27 2.93 -8.26
CA PHE A 157 -35.41 3.76 -7.87
C PHE A 157 -36.67 2.94 -7.56
N PHE A 158 -36.85 1.77 -8.19
CA PHE A 158 -38.02 0.92 -8.02
C PHE A 158 -37.79 -0.24 -7.05
N LYS A 159 -36.54 -0.72 -6.94
CA LYS A 159 -36.19 -1.94 -6.17
C LYS A 159 -35.36 -1.68 -4.91
N GLY A 160 -35.08 -0.41 -4.59
CA GLY A 160 -34.20 -0.01 -3.49
C GLY A 160 -32.73 -0.24 -3.84
N VAL A 161 -32.34 -1.51 -3.97
CA VAL A 161 -31.00 -1.93 -4.40
C VAL A 161 -31.11 -3.04 -5.44
N LYS A 162 -30.46 -2.85 -6.58
CA LYS A 162 -30.31 -3.87 -7.61
C LYS A 162 -28.88 -4.38 -7.59
N TYR A 163 -28.74 -5.69 -7.46
CA TYR A 163 -27.45 -6.37 -7.53
C TYR A 163 -27.20 -6.88 -8.93
N THR A 164 -26.05 -6.54 -9.51
CA THR A 164 -25.63 -7.01 -10.84
C THR A 164 -24.33 -7.79 -10.73
N ASN A 165 -24.31 -9.01 -11.25
CA ASN A 165 -23.09 -9.79 -11.36
C ASN A 165 -22.13 -9.07 -12.30
N LYS A 166 -20.88 -8.92 -11.89
CA LYS A 166 -19.79 -8.38 -12.70
C LYS A 166 -18.55 -9.23 -12.50
N LYS A 167 -17.72 -9.29 -13.53
CA LYS A 167 -16.32 -9.71 -13.38
C LYS A 167 -15.47 -8.47 -13.18
N SER A 168 -14.62 -8.51 -12.16
CA SER A 168 -13.88 -7.35 -11.70
C SER A 168 -12.40 -7.66 -11.55
N LEU A 169 -11.59 -6.62 -11.67
CA LEU A 169 -10.16 -6.65 -11.45
C LEU A 169 -9.79 -5.56 -10.45
N LEU A 170 -8.92 -5.90 -9.52
CA LEU A 170 -8.21 -4.96 -8.65
C LEU A 170 -6.72 -5.17 -8.86
N ALA A 171 -5.96 -4.11 -9.10
CA ALA A 171 -4.50 -4.13 -9.01
C ALA A 171 -3.99 -2.91 -8.22
N ILE A 172 -3.10 -3.15 -7.27
CA ILE A 172 -2.51 -2.14 -6.38
C ILE A 172 -0.99 -2.26 -6.48
N TYR A 173 -0.29 -1.13 -6.53
CA TYR A 173 1.12 -1.07 -6.87
C TYR A 173 1.95 -0.34 -5.81
N GLU A 174 3.18 -0.81 -5.57
CA GLU A 174 4.20 -0.10 -4.83
C GLU A 174 4.94 0.88 -5.75
N CYS A 175 4.49 2.15 -5.79
CA CYS A 175 5.04 3.18 -6.69
C CYS A 175 5.77 4.31 -5.94
N GLY A 176 6.48 3.96 -4.86
CA GLY A 176 7.20 4.91 -4.02
C GLY A 176 6.24 5.95 -3.42
N GLY A 177 6.57 7.22 -3.61
CA GLY A 177 5.77 8.37 -3.18
C GLY A 177 4.43 8.55 -3.88
N TRP A 178 4.04 7.65 -4.79
CA TRP A 178 2.74 7.64 -5.45
C TRP A 178 1.95 6.39 -5.08
N GLY A 179 0.66 6.58 -4.83
CA GLY A 179 -0.34 5.53 -4.91
C GLY A 179 -0.87 5.44 -6.33
N PHE A 180 -0.74 4.26 -6.93
CA PHE A 180 -1.36 3.93 -8.20
C PHE A 180 -2.18 2.66 -8.04
N LYS A 181 -3.38 2.65 -8.60
CA LYS A 181 -4.31 1.51 -8.50
C LYS A 181 -5.22 1.47 -9.71
N ILE A 182 -5.47 0.25 -10.18
CA ILE A 182 -6.40 -0.05 -11.27
C ILE A 182 -7.58 -0.80 -10.68
N ARG A 183 -8.78 -0.36 -11.03
CA ARG A 183 -10.01 -1.13 -10.83
C ARG A 183 -10.73 -1.29 -12.17
N VAL A 184 -11.19 -2.50 -12.45
CA VAL A 184 -12.07 -2.76 -13.58
C VAL A 184 -13.32 -3.45 -13.06
N SER A 185 -14.47 -3.09 -13.62
CA SER A 185 -15.73 -3.83 -13.47
C SER A 185 -16.34 -4.00 -14.85
N SER A 186 -16.67 -5.23 -15.22
CA SER A 186 -17.18 -5.58 -16.55
C SER A 186 -18.41 -6.49 -16.47
N ASP A 187 -19.33 -6.29 -17.41
CA ASP A 187 -20.48 -7.16 -17.65
C ASP A 187 -20.13 -8.44 -18.44
N ASP A 188 -19.11 -8.39 -19.30
CA ASP A 188 -18.90 -9.39 -20.35
C ASP A 188 -17.45 -9.83 -20.57
N MET A 189 -16.45 -9.15 -19.98
CA MET A 189 -15.05 -9.56 -20.11
C MET A 189 -14.76 -10.87 -19.36
N THR A 190 -13.94 -11.71 -19.97
CA THR A 190 -13.34 -12.90 -19.33
C THR A 190 -12.16 -12.50 -18.43
N SER A 191 -11.68 -13.44 -17.61
CA SER A 191 -10.51 -13.21 -16.76
C SER A 191 -9.26 -12.87 -17.58
N ASP A 192 -9.06 -13.53 -18.72
CA ASP A 192 -7.92 -13.28 -19.61
C ASP A 192 -7.98 -11.89 -20.24
N GLN A 193 -9.17 -11.47 -20.66
CA GLN A 193 -9.38 -10.11 -21.21
C GLN A 193 -9.10 -9.03 -20.15
N LEU A 194 -9.50 -9.25 -18.90
CA LEU A 194 -9.19 -8.33 -17.80
C LEU A 194 -7.69 -8.29 -17.49
N ALA A 195 -7.01 -9.43 -17.50
CA ALA A 195 -5.56 -9.50 -17.33
C ALA A 195 -4.81 -8.77 -18.46
N GLU A 196 -5.26 -8.94 -19.71
CA GLU A 196 -4.71 -8.21 -20.86
C GLU A 196 -4.95 -6.70 -20.73
N LEU A 197 -6.16 -6.29 -20.34
CA LEU A 197 -6.50 -4.89 -20.12
C LEU A 197 -5.64 -4.26 -19.02
N LYS A 198 -5.40 -4.96 -17.91
CA LYS A 198 -4.46 -4.52 -16.86
C LYS A 198 -3.07 -4.24 -17.46
N ASN A 199 -2.51 -5.19 -18.21
CA ASN A 199 -1.17 -5.03 -18.77
C ASN A 199 -1.10 -3.86 -19.79
N LYS A 200 -2.12 -3.72 -20.65
CA LYS A 200 -2.22 -2.57 -21.57
C LYS A 200 -2.31 -1.24 -20.82
N THR A 201 -3.07 -1.21 -19.72
CA THR A 201 -3.22 -0.02 -18.86
C THR A 201 -1.88 0.34 -18.22
N GLU A 202 -1.16 -0.62 -17.65
CA GLU A 202 0.14 -0.40 -17.02
C GLU A 202 1.17 0.19 -17.98
N VAL A 203 1.21 -0.34 -19.21
CA VAL A 203 2.13 0.11 -20.25
C VAL A 203 1.76 1.52 -20.72
N TYR A 204 0.49 1.74 -21.08
CA TYR A 204 0.07 3.02 -21.65
C TYR A 204 0.16 4.18 -20.65
N PHE A 205 -0.33 3.99 -19.43
CA PHE A 205 -0.31 5.04 -18.41
C PHE A 205 1.05 5.15 -17.70
N GLY A 206 2.04 4.35 -18.11
CA GLY A 206 3.43 4.49 -17.67
C GLY A 206 3.65 4.16 -16.21
N LEU A 207 3.23 2.97 -15.74
CA LEU A 207 3.40 2.52 -14.35
C LEU A 207 4.82 2.78 -13.81
N LEU A 208 5.84 2.39 -14.58
CA LEU A 208 7.24 2.52 -14.18
C LEU A 208 7.70 3.99 -14.20
N ASP A 209 7.16 4.80 -15.11
CA ASP A 209 7.44 6.23 -15.14
C ASP A 209 6.86 6.92 -13.90
N ILE A 210 5.60 6.63 -13.54
CA ILE A 210 4.96 7.12 -12.31
C ILE A 210 5.84 6.82 -11.10
N ALA A 211 6.25 5.56 -10.92
CA ALA A 211 7.07 5.13 -9.79
C ALA A 211 8.44 5.82 -9.74
N SER A 212 9.01 6.17 -10.90
CA SER A 212 10.29 6.86 -10.98
C SER A 212 10.24 8.36 -10.61
N LYS A 213 9.06 8.99 -10.61
CA LYS A 213 8.92 10.44 -10.36
C LYS A 213 9.15 10.83 -8.90
N LYS A 214 8.84 9.92 -7.97
CA LYS A 214 8.99 10.17 -6.53
C LYS A 214 9.40 8.88 -5.82
N SER A 215 10.66 8.48 -5.98
CA SER A 215 11.21 7.29 -5.33
C SER A 215 11.41 7.46 -3.82
N LEU A 216 11.52 6.34 -3.11
CA LEU A 216 11.79 6.31 -1.67
C LEU A 216 13.23 6.77 -1.37
N PRO A 217 13.45 7.47 -0.23
CA PRO A 217 14.76 7.99 0.16
C PRO A 217 15.66 6.89 0.77
N ILE A 218 16.00 5.87 -0.02
CA ILE A 218 16.73 4.67 0.43
C ILE A 218 18.17 4.91 0.92
N SER A 219 18.70 6.13 0.77
CA SER A 219 19.95 6.54 1.42
C SER A 219 19.81 6.68 2.93
N ASN A 220 18.59 6.87 3.40
CA ASN A 220 18.27 6.99 4.82
C ASN A 220 17.84 5.63 5.35
N THR A 221 18.15 5.32 6.61
CA THR A 221 17.56 4.16 7.27
C THR A 221 16.05 4.39 7.44
N PRO A 222 15.18 3.42 7.10
CA PRO A 222 13.76 3.56 7.35
C PRO A 222 13.49 3.67 8.86
N ALA A 223 12.50 4.46 9.22
CA ALA A 223 12.10 4.60 10.61
C ALA A 223 11.33 3.35 11.07
N ILE A 224 11.45 3.03 12.36
CA ILE A 224 10.76 1.91 13.00
C ILE A 224 9.66 2.47 13.90
N ILE A 225 8.41 2.07 13.65
CA ILE A 225 7.28 2.33 14.56
C ILE A 225 7.01 1.06 15.34
N LEU A 226 7.08 1.13 16.66
CA LEU A 226 6.76 0.03 17.55
C LEU A 226 5.29 0.08 17.98
N SER A 227 4.62 -1.06 17.95
CA SER A 227 3.24 -1.19 18.39
C SER A 227 3.11 -1.04 19.91
N PRO A 228 2.01 -0.48 20.45
CA PRO A 228 1.79 -0.43 21.88
C PRO A 228 1.83 -1.82 22.57
N VAL A 229 1.42 -2.88 21.87
CA VAL A 229 1.31 -4.25 22.42
C VAL A 229 2.65 -4.81 22.90
N ILE A 230 3.77 -4.36 22.31
CA ILE A 230 5.09 -4.86 22.68
C ILE A 230 5.66 -4.18 23.93
N LYS A 231 5.03 -3.11 24.43
CA LYS A 231 5.51 -2.33 25.59
C LYS A 231 5.24 -2.99 26.95
N ARG A 232 4.96 -4.29 26.96
CA ARG A 232 4.68 -5.07 28.17
C ARG A 232 5.92 -5.30 29.05
N ASP A 233 7.09 -5.49 28.43
CA ASP A 233 8.38 -5.58 29.13
C ASP A 233 9.54 -5.22 28.19
N SER A 234 10.74 -5.09 28.77
CA SER A 234 11.96 -4.77 28.02
C SER A 234 12.39 -5.90 27.07
N MET A 235 12.13 -7.16 27.43
CA MET A 235 12.49 -8.32 26.61
C MET A 235 11.77 -8.28 25.26
N MET A 236 10.46 -8.06 25.28
CA MET A 236 9.64 -7.97 24.07
C MET A 236 10.05 -6.76 23.22
N ILE A 237 10.24 -5.60 23.83
CA ILE A 237 10.69 -4.39 23.13
C ILE A 237 12.01 -4.63 22.40
N ASN A 238 13.03 -5.11 23.12
CA ASN A 238 14.38 -5.26 22.57
C ASN A 238 14.45 -6.37 21.51
N SER A 239 13.71 -7.47 21.70
CA SER A 239 13.60 -8.53 20.71
C SER A 239 12.97 -8.03 19.41
N VAL A 240 11.90 -7.23 19.50
CA VAL A 240 11.23 -6.65 18.33
C VAL A 240 12.11 -5.62 17.63
N ILE A 241 12.86 -4.80 18.39
CA ILE A 241 13.85 -3.88 17.82
C ILE A 241 14.93 -4.66 17.07
N ALA A 242 15.45 -5.75 17.64
CA ALA A 242 16.40 -6.63 16.97
C ALA A 242 15.84 -7.21 15.67
N ALA A 243 14.58 -7.65 15.68
CA ALA A 243 13.86 -8.13 14.51
C ALA A 243 13.78 -7.05 13.40
N ALA A 244 13.35 -5.84 13.78
CA ALA A 244 13.19 -4.73 12.85
C ALA A 244 14.52 -4.31 12.21
N HIS A 245 15.60 -4.20 12.99
CA HIS A 245 16.93 -3.91 12.45
C HIS A 245 17.44 -5.03 11.54
N ALA A 246 17.24 -6.29 11.92
CA ALA A 246 17.61 -7.43 11.09
C ALA A 246 16.88 -7.43 9.74
N LYS A 247 15.59 -7.05 9.73
CA LYS A 247 14.83 -6.92 8.49
C LYS A 247 15.37 -5.82 7.58
N ILE A 248 15.69 -4.64 8.14
CA ILE A 248 16.31 -3.54 7.40
C ILE A 248 17.64 -4.00 6.78
N GLU A 249 18.48 -4.67 7.56
CA GLU A 249 19.76 -5.21 7.10
C GLU A 249 19.57 -6.24 5.97
N TRP A 250 18.62 -7.15 6.14
CA TRP A 250 18.31 -8.18 5.14
C TRP A 250 17.88 -7.55 3.82
N LEU A 251 16.96 -6.57 3.86
CA LEU A 251 16.49 -5.85 2.67
C LEU A 251 17.66 -5.13 1.98
N GLY A 252 18.53 -4.47 2.73
CA GLY A 252 19.69 -3.77 2.16
C GLY A 252 20.70 -4.69 1.47
N LYS A 253 20.77 -5.97 1.86
CA LYS A 253 21.70 -6.96 1.29
C LYS A 253 21.10 -7.81 0.17
N ASN A 254 19.81 -8.10 0.23
CA ASN A 254 19.17 -9.10 -0.64
C ASN A 254 18.20 -8.49 -1.66
N SER A 255 17.75 -7.25 -1.48
CA SER A 255 16.88 -6.58 -2.44
C SER A 255 17.67 -5.72 -3.42
N GLU A 256 17.20 -5.66 -4.67
CA GLU A 256 17.79 -4.78 -5.67
C GLU A 256 17.55 -3.30 -5.31
N LYS A 257 18.54 -2.44 -5.56
CA LYS A 257 18.38 -0.99 -5.33
C LYS A 257 17.13 -0.43 -6.01
N LYS A 258 16.85 -0.83 -7.24
CA LYS A 258 15.69 -0.36 -8.02
C LYS A 258 14.34 -0.81 -7.47
N GLU A 259 14.32 -1.90 -6.71
CA GLU A 259 13.15 -2.41 -5.99
C GLU A 259 12.85 -1.54 -4.76
N LEU A 260 13.89 -1.30 -3.94
CA LEU A 260 13.80 -0.48 -2.74
C LEU A 260 13.40 0.97 -3.02
N LEU A 261 13.65 1.48 -4.23
CA LEU A 261 13.21 2.81 -4.66
C LEU A 261 11.67 2.95 -4.74
N THR A 262 10.92 1.86 -4.78
CA THR A 262 9.46 1.89 -4.97
C THR A 262 8.67 1.31 -3.81
N GLY A 263 9.27 0.47 -2.97
CA GLY A 263 8.60 -0.18 -1.86
C GLY A 263 9.56 -1.01 -1.01
N PHE A 264 8.99 -1.80 -0.09
CA PHE A 264 9.74 -2.77 0.70
C PHE A 264 9.65 -4.20 0.12
N ASN A 265 8.71 -4.46 -0.80
CA ASN A 265 8.33 -5.80 -1.27
C ASN A 265 8.12 -6.78 -0.11
N ASP A 266 7.30 -6.38 0.86
CA ASP A 266 7.08 -7.15 2.08
C ASP A 266 6.25 -8.42 1.85
N MET A 267 5.76 -8.60 0.63
CA MET A 267 5.11 -9.83 0.18
C MET A 267 6.13 -10.96 -0.03
N ASN A 268 7.41 -10.64 -0.22
CA ASN A 268 8.47 -11.63 -0.15
C ASN A 268 8.71 -12.03 1.31
N ILE A 269 8.35 -13.29 1.61
CA ILE A 269 8.33 -13.84 2.97
C ILE A 269 9.69 -13.94 3.64
N GLU A 270 10.79 -14.00 2.88
CA GLU A 270 12.11 -14.33 3.42
C GLU A 270 12.65 -13.27 4.40
N SER A 271 12.39 -11.99 4.13
CA SER A 271 12.80 -10.90 5.03
C SER A 271 12.12 -11.00 6.41
N GLU A 272 10.87 -11.46 6.41
CA GLU A 272 10.08 -11.62 7.63
C GLU A 272 10.48 -12.90 8.39
N VAL A 273 10.76 -14.00 7.69
CA VAL A 273 11.33 -15.22 8.29
C VAL A 273 12.63 -14.88 8.99
N TYR A 274 13.53 -14.15 8.32
CA TYR A 274 14.82 -13.73 8.89
C TYR A 274 14.63 -12.84 10.13
N SER A 275 13.71 -11.87 10.06
CA SER A 275 13.33 -11.01 11.20
C SER A 275 12.89 -11.83 12.41
N ILE A 276 12.00 -12.81 12.22
CA ILE A 276 11.50 -13.67 13.31
C ILE A 276 12.62 -14.51 13.90
N GLN A 277 13.50 -15.08 13.07
CA GLN A 277 14.65 -15.84 13.54
C GLN A 277 15.56 -15.00 14.43
N LYS A 278 15.82 -13.74 14.04
CA LYS A 278 16.62 -12.80 14.85
C LYS A 278 15.93 -12.35 16.13
N MET A 279 14.60 -12.22 16.11
CA MET A 279 13.80 -11.99 17.31
C MET A 279 13.95 -13.14 18.32
N ILE A 280 13.88 -14.39 17.84
CA ILE A 280 14.04 -15.61 18.67
C ILE A 280 15.48 -15.74 19.17
N GLU A 281 16.48 -15.48 18.33
CA GLU A 281 17.91 -15.53 18.69
C GLU A 281 18.23 -14.54 19.81
N PHE A 282 17.71 -13.32 19.71
CA PHE A 282 17.86 -12.30 20.74
C PHE A 282 17.28 -12.79 22.07
N TYR A 283 16.04 -13.30 22.05
CA TYR A 283 15.38 -13.85 23.22
C TYR A 283 16.19 -14.97 23.88
N LYS A 284 16.61 -15.99 23.11
CA LYS A 284 17.39 -17.13 23.62
C LYS A 284 18.70 -16.70 24.28
N THR A 285 19.31 -15.62 23.78
CA THR A 285 20.59 -15.10 24.31
C THR A 285 20.39 -14.36 25.64
N HIS A 286 19.28 -13.65 25.80
CA HIS A 286 19.04 -12.72 26.92
C HIS A 286 17.95 -13.21 27.89
N GLU A 287 17.44 -14.45 27.74
CA GLU A 287 16.33 -15.00 28.54
C GLU A 287 16.55 -14.86 30.06
N LYS A 288 17.81 -14.88 30.50
CA LYS A 288 18.20 -14.83 31.93
C LYS A 288 18.53 -13.43 32.43
N ASP A 289 18.45 -12.40 31.58
CA ASP A 289 18.99 -11.07 31.88
C ASP A 289 18.06 -10.21 32.73
N GLY A 290 16.83 -10.64 32.97
CA GLY A 290 15.90 -9.90 33.82
C GLY A 290 14.53 -10.55 33.98
N PRO A 291 13.68 -9.95 34.83
CA PRO A 291 12.29 -10.39 34.97
C PRO A 291 11.53 -10.18 33.66
N MET A 292 10.68 -11.13 33.32
CA MET A 292 9.93 -11.17 32.07
C MET A 292 8.45 -11.39 32.34
N HIS A 293 7.59 -10.72 31.56
CA HIS A 293 6.15 -10.91 31.64
C HIS A 293 5.76 -12.32 31.17
N ALA A 294 4.76 -12.93 31.81
CA ALA A 294 4.31 -14.28 31.47
C ALA A 294 3.90 -14.41 29.99
N ASP A 295 3.20 -13.40 29.46
CA ASP A 295 2.80 -13.37 28.04
C ASP A 295 3.99 -13.27 27.09
N THR A 296 5.08 -12.60 27.46
CA THR A 296 6.30 -12.55 26.64
C THR A 296 6.95 -13.93 26.60
N LYS A 297 7.06 -14.59 27.75
CA LYS A 297 7.59 -15.95 27.81
C LYS A 297 6.75 -16.91 26.96
N LYS A 298 5.42 -16.85 27.11
CA LYS A 298 4.47 -17.66 26.34
C LYS A 298 4.64 -17.43 24.84
N TYR A 299 4.69 -16.17 24.40
CA TYR A 299 4.92 -15.81 23.00
C TYR A 299 6.18 -16.49 22.45
N PHE A 300 7.30 -16.34 23.14
CA PHE A 300 8.57 -16.91 22.66
C PHE A 300 8.59 -18.43 22.72
N ASP A 301 8.01 -19.06 23.76
CA ASP A 301 7.87 -20.51 23.83
C ASP A 301 7.08 -21.06 22.63
N GLU A 302 6.00 -20.39 22.23
CA GLU A 302 5.20 -20.76 21.05
C GLU A 302 5.96 -20.51 19.74
N MET A 303 6.61 -19.35 19.59
CA MET A 303 7.40 -19.04 18.39
C MET A 303 8.62 -19.94 18.21
N ILE A 304 9.28 -20.34 19.31
CA ILE A 304 10.36 -21.32 19.27
C ILE A 304 9.82 -22.68 18.82
N ARG A 305 8.67 -23.14 19.35
CA ARG A 305 8.03 -24.37 18.87
C ARG A 305 7.72 -24.32 17.37
N ILE A 306 7.18 -23.20 16.89
CA ILE A 306 6.92 -22.97 15.45
C ILE A 306 8.23 -23.06 14.65
N ALA A 307 9.28 -22.38 15.11
CA ALA A 307 10.58 -22.34 14.44
C ALA A 307 11.27 -23.70 14.40
N ASP A 308 11.30 -24.42 15.52
CA ASP A 308 11.97 -25.72 15.66
C ASP A 308 11.31 -26.80 14.79
N HIS A 309 10.03 -26.65 14.42
CA HIS A 309 9.32 -27.53 13.49
C HIS A 309 9.35 -27.04 12.03
N GLY A 310 10.09 -25.96 11.73
CA GLY A 310 10.19 -25.40 10.38
C GLY A 310 8.90 -24.72 9.87
N LYS A 311 8.01 -24.30 10.79
CA LYS A 311 6.66 -23.80 10.48
C LYS A 311 6.55 -22.27 10.42
N ILE A 312 7.66 -21.52 10.35
CA ILE A 312 7.63 -20.04 10.33
C ILE A 312 6.88 -19.52 9.09
N LYS A 313 7.09 -20.11 7.90
CA LYS A 313 6.41 -19.67 6.68
C LYS A 313 4.90 -19.93 6.75
N ASP A 314 4.50 -21.09 7.27
CA ASP A 314 3.09 -21.43 7.51
C ASP A 314 2.44 -20.44 8.51
N TYR A 315 3.15 -20.12 9.60
CA TYR A 315 2.74 -19.10 10.57
C TYR A 315 2.53 -17.73 9.91
N LEU A 316 3.47 -17.27 9.08
CA LEU A 316 3.38 -15.99 8.39
C LEU A 316 2.25 -15.96 7.37
N TYR A 317 2.00 -17.06 6.68
CA TYR A 317 0.90 -17.21 5.73
C TYR A 317 -0.46 -17.10 6.41
N ASP A 318 -0.63 -17.76 7.56
CA ASP A 318 -1.82 -17.65 8.41
C ASP A 318 -1.97 -16.23 8.98
N LYS A 319 -0.89 -15.66 9.53
CA LYS A 319 -0.85 -14.30 10.09
C LYS A 319 -1.25 -13.22 9.10
N TYR A 320 -0.77 -13.29 7.87
CA TYR A 320 -1.06 -12.29 6.84
C TYR A 320 -2.28 -12.63 5.99
N ASN A 321 -3.14 -13.55 6.45
CA ASN A 321 -4.35 -13.98 5.74
C ASN A 321 -4.09 -14.24 4.25
N ARG A 322 -3.03 -15.00 3.94
CA ARG A 322 -2.64 -15.39 2.56
C ARG A 322 -2.11 -14.25 1.68
N LEU A 323 -2.01 -13.02 2.19
CA LEU A 323 -1.50 -11.86 1.45
C LEU A 323 0.04 -11.80 1.42
N ILE A 324 0.67 -12.95 1.28
CA ILE A 324 2.13 -13.09 1.22
C ILE A 324 2.50 -14.16 0.20
N GLN A 325 3.62 -13.98 -0.49
CA GLN A 325 4.05 -14.92 -1.52
C GLN A 325 4.57 -16.20 -0.84
N TYR A 326 3.74 -17.23 -0.85
CA TYR A 326 4.09 -18.56 -0.39
C TYR A 326 3.30 -19.62 -1.16
N ASP A 327 3.90 -20.16 -2.23
CA ASP A 327 3.22 -21.03 -3.20
C ASP A 327 2.63 -22.30 -2.57
N GLU A 328 3.28 -22.82 -1.53
CA GLU A 328 2.86 -24.02 -0.80
C GLU A 328 1.83 -23.72 0.30
N GLY A 329 1.59 -22.44 0.61
CA GLY A 329 0.84 -22.00 1.78
C GLY A 329 -0.61 -22.47 1.78
N GLU A 330 -1.28 -22.43 0.63
CA GLU A 330 -2.67 -22.89 0.51
C GLU A 330 -2.76 -24.41 0.76
N ALA A 331 -1.82 -25.20 0.23
CA ALA A 331 -1.80 -26.65 0.40
C ALA A 331 -1.46 -27.08 1.83
N LYS A 332 -0.67 -26.27 2.56
CA LYS A 332 -0.23 -26.55 3.93
C LYS A 332 -1.14 -25.97 5.02
N LYS A 333 -2.14 -25.18 4.63
CA LYS A 333 -3.02 -24.46 5.56
C LYS A 333 -3.66 -25.38 6.60
N ASP A 334 -4.31 -26.45 6.17
CA ASP A 334 -5.03 -27.36 7.08
C ASP A 334 -4.06 -28.14 7.99
N GLU A 335 -2.91 -28.55 7.46
CA GLU A 335 -1.83 -29.16 8.24
C GLU A 335 -1.33 -28.21 9.33
N TYR A 336 -1.15 -26.92 9.00
CA TYR A 336 -0.72 -25.92 9.97
C TYR A 336 -1.78 -25.65 11.05
N LEU A 337 -3.06 -25.62 10.69
CA LEU A 337 -4.16 -25.50 11.67
C LEU A 337 -4.19 -26.70 12.64
N GLN A 338 -3.97 -27.92 12.13
CA GLN A 338 -3.86 -29.10 12.97
C GLN A 338 -2.63 -29.02 13.88
N PHE A 339 -1.47 -28.62 13.35
CA PHE A 339 -0.25 -28.41 14.13
C PHE A 339 -0.45 -27.42 15.27
N LYS A 340 -1.14 -26.28 15.04
CA LYS A 340 -1.46 -25.32 16.11
C LYS A 340 -2.29 -25.96 17.21
N THR A 341 -3.26 -26.79 16.85
CA THR A 341 -4.11 -27.52 17.80
C THR A 341 -3.28 -28.52 18.61
N ASP A 342 -2.48 -29.36 17.94
CA ASP A 342 -1.68 -30.41 18.56
C ASP A 342 -0.59 -29.87 19.48
N LYS A 343 -0.03 -28.70 19.15
CA LYS A 343 1.02 -28.03 19.94
C LYS A 343 0.50 -26.97 20.89
N ASN A 344 -0.82 -26.83 21.02
CA ASN A 344 -1.48 -25.82 21.85
C ASN A 344 -0.91 -24.41 21.62
N ILE A 345 -0.77 -24.03 20.35
CA ILE A 345 -0.35 -22.69 19.94
C ILE A 345 -1.60 -21.81 19.96
N THR A 346 -1.58 -20.79 20.80
CA THR A 346 -2.69 -19.87 21.05
C THR A 346 -2.33 -18.41 20.76
N GLU A 347 -1.12 -18.18 20.24
CA GLU A 347 -0.59 -16.87 19.91
C GLU A 347 -1.54 -16.10 18.99
N ASN A 348 -1.73 -14.81 19.29
CA ASN A 348 -2.57 -13.94 18.49
C ASN A 348 -1.83 -13.55 17.22
N THR A 349 -2.16 -14.22 16.11
CA THR A 349 -1.57 -13.94 14.80
C THR A 349 -1.89 -12.55 14.28
N ASN A 350 -2.88 -11.84 14.83
CA ASN A 350 -3.29 -10.51 14.35
C ASN A 350 -2.37 -9.38 14.83
N GLU A 351 -1.41 -9.63 15.72
CA GLU A 351 -0.57 -8.57 16.26
C GLU A 351 0.58 -8.20 15.32
N ILE A 352 0.54 -6.95 14.86
CA ILE A 352 1.66 -6.29 14.20
C ILE A 352 2.52 -5.65 15.29
N PHE A 353 3.77 -6.09 15.40
CA PHE A 353 4.69 -5.58 16.42
C PHE A 353 5.45 -4.33 16.01
N TYR A 354 5.74 -4.20 14.71
CA TYR A 354 6.40 -3.02 14.18
C TYR A 354 6.02 -2.77 12.72
N LYS A 355 6.24 -1.53 12.27
CA LYS A 355 6.24 -1.15 10.86
C LYS A 355 7.54 -0.43 10.54
N LEU A 356 8.11 -0.75 9.38
CA LEU A 356 9.18 0.02 8.76
C LEU A 356 8.54 1.03 7.82
N TYR A 357 9.00 2.28 7.82
CA TYR A 357 8.44 3.27 6.92
C TYR A 357 9.43 4.35 6.51
N TYR A 358 9.15 4.93 5.34
CA TYR A 358 9.77 6.16 4.85
C TYR A 358 8.77 7.31 4.86
N ILE A 359 9.23 8.50 5.23
CA ILE A 359 8.51 9.76 5.02
C ILE A 359 8.96 10.32 3.66
N ILE A 360 8.01 10.78 2.85
CA ILE A 360 8.24 11.09 1.42
C ILE A 360 8.06 12.59 1.12
N GLU A 361 7.76 13.42 2.11
CA GLU A 361 7.54 14.89 2.06
C GLU A 361 6.61 15.40 0.94
#